data_AF-A0A354SA16-F1
#
_entry.id   AF-A0A354SA16-F1
#
_cell.length_a   1.000
_cell.length_b   1.000
_cell.length_c   1.000
_cell.angle_alpha   90.00
_cell.angle_beta   90.00
_cell.angle_gamma   90.00
#
_symmetry.space_group_name_H-M   'P 1'
#
loop_
_entity.id
_entity.type
_entity.pdbx_description
1 polymer ?
#
loop_
_entity_poly.entity_id
_entity_poly.type
_entity_poly.pdbx_seq_one_letter_code
_entity_poly.pdbx_strand_id
1 'polypeptide(L)' 'MSEIAVGIQDVGKRFMRSAERRNSIKERIVRGRARRAEDFWAVRNVSLDIPKGSVYGLIGHNGSGKSTLLKMIGGIYRPT' A
#
# COMPACT_ATOMS: atom_id res chain seq x y z
N MET A 1 -1.63 28.10 16.65
CA MET A 1 -1.71 26.75 16.06
C MET A 1 -0.70 26.67 14.93
N SER A 2 0.12 25.62 14.88
CA SER A 2 1.07 25.40 13.78
C SER A 2 0.31 25.07 12.50
N GLU A 3 0.64 25.74 11.38
CA GLU A 3 0.12 25.41 10.06
C GLU A 3 0.53 23.98 9.67
N ILE A 4 -0.43 23.12 9.32
CA ILE A 4 -0.17 21.74 8.88
C ILE A 4 0.08 21.74 7.37
N ALA A 5 1.23 21.20 6.95
CA ALA A 5 1.59 21.08 5.54
C ALA A 5 1.10 19.76 4.93
N VAL A 6 1.08 18.67 5.71
CA VAL A 6 0.53 17.37 5.30
C VAL A 6 -0.31 16.84 6.43
N GLY A 7 -1.60 16.59 6.18
CA GLY A 7 -2.50 15.92 7.11
C GLY A 7 -3.17 14.74 6.42
N ILE A 8 -3.09 13.57 7.03
CA ILE A 8 -3.82 12.36 6.59
C ILE A 8 -4.48 11.72 7.81
N GLN A 9 -5.68 11.17 7.63
CA GLN A 9 -6.49 10.58 8.68
C GLN A 9 -7.02 9.23 8.20
N ASP A 10 -6.77 8.19 8.99
CA ASP A 10 -7.23 6.81 8.80
C ASP A 10 -6.99 6.26 7.38
N VAL A 11 -5.89 6.64 6.75
CA VAL A 11 -5.63 6.22 5.37
C VAL A 11 -5.09 4.79 5.30
N GLY A 12 -5.56 4.05 4.31
CA GLY A 12 -5.08 2.71 3.99
C GLY A 12 -4.80 2.56 2.51
N LYS A 13 -3.90 1.63 2.17
CA LYS A 13 -3.71 1.15 0.80
C LYS A 13 -3.66 -0.36 0.75
N ARG A 14 -4.62 -0.91 0.02
CA ARG A 14 -4.70 -2.33 -0.30
C ARG A 14 -4.30 -2.58 -1.76
N PHE A 15 -3.57 -3.66 -1.97
CA PHE A 15 -3.23 -4.19 -3.29
C PHE A 15 -3.76 -5.62 -3.41
N MET A 16 -4.22 -6.00 -4.59
CA MET A 16 -4.46 -7.40 -4.90
C MET A 16 -3.13 -8.03 -5.30
N ARG A 17 -2.61 -8.91 -4.44
CA ARG A 17 -1.44 -9.69 -4.76
C ARG A 17 -1.89 -10.82 -5.68
N SER A 18 -1.57 -10.68 -6.98
CA SER A 18 -1.99 -11.67 -7.98
C SER A 18 -1.42 -13.02 -7.58
N ALA A 19 -2.31 -13.97 -7.35
CA ALA A 19 -1.93 -15.37 -7.41
C ALA A 19 -1.52 -15.71 -8.85
N GLU A 20 -0.60 -16.65 -8.96
CA GLU A 20 -0.04 -17.18 -10.21
C GLU A 20 -1.15 -17.36 -11.27
N ARG A 21 -1.10 -16.56 -12.34
CA ARG A 21 -2.09 -16.63 -13.42
C ARG A 21 -1.76 -17.83 -14.29
N ARG A 22 -2.53 -18.91 -14.14
CA ARG A 22 -2.48 -20.08 -15.03
C ARG A 22 -3.37 -19.82 -16.23
N ASN A 23 -2.76 -19.50 -17.35
CA ASN A 23 -3.46 -19.07 -18.56
C ASN A 23 -3.75 -20.24 -19.50
N SER A 24 -3.11 -21.41 -19.31
CA SER A 24 -3.29 -22.57 -20.17
C SER A 24 -4.17 -23.67 -19.56
N ILE A 25 -4.88 -24.39 -20.44
CA ILE A 25 -5.64 -25.59 -20.07
C ILE A 25 -4.70 -26.65 -19.48
N LYS A 26 -3.50 -26.82 -20.06
CA LYS A 26 -2.47 -27.75 -19.57
C LYS A 26 -2.08 -27.47 -18.13
N GLU A 27 -1.85 -26.21 -17.77
CA GLU A 27 -1.53 -25.81 -16.39
C GLU A 27 -2.67 -26.08 -15.41
N ARG A 28 -3.93 -25.88 -15.84
CA ARG A 28 -5.11 -26.14 -14.99
C ARG A 28 -5.32 -27.63 -14.73
N ILE A 29 -5.00 -28.49 -15.70
CA ILE A 29 -5.09 -29.94 -15.57
C ILE A 29 -3.96 -30.47 -14.66
N VAL A 30 -2.71 -30.05 -14.91
CA VAL A 30 -1.54 -30.59 -14.20
C VAL A 30 -1.42 -30.03 -12.78
N ARG A 31 -1.67 -28.74 -12.58
CA ARG A 31 -1.45 -28.06 -11.29
C ARG A 31 -2.74 -27.76 -10.53
N GLY A 32 -3.91 -28.06 -11.08
CA GLY A 32 -5.22 -27.79 -10.48
C GLY A 32 -5.71 -26.34 -10.62
N ARG A 33 -6.55 -25.87 -9.68
CA ARG A 33 -7.08 -24.49 -9.68
C ARG A 33 -6.03 -23.46 -9.25
N ALA A 34 -6.01 -22.30 -9.91
CA ALA A 34 -5.22 -21.14 -9.51
C ALA A 34 -5.55 -20.72 -8.07
N ARG A 35 -4.54 -20.29 -7.31
CA ARG A 35 -4.79 -19.63 -6.03
C ARG A 35 -5.60 -18.37 -6.29
N ARG A 36 -6.46 -17.98 -5.36
CA ARG A 36 -7.18 -16.70 -5.47
C ARG A 36 -6.20 -15.56 -5.22
N ALA A 37 -6.42 -14.43 -5.89
CA ALA A 37 -5.73 -13.21 -5.54
C ALA A 37 -6.03 -12.89 -4.07
N GLU A 38 -4.98 -12.58 -3.31
CA GLU A 38 -5.09 -12.26 -1.90
C GLU A 38 -4.96 -10.76 -1.72
N ASP A 39 -5.80 -10.22 -0.85
CA ASP A 39 -5.70 -8.84 -0.43
C ASP A 39 -4.45 -8.66 0.44
N PHE A 40 -3.63 -7.67 0.07
CA PHE A 40 -2.44 -7.27 0.81
C PHE A 40 -2.53 -5.80 1.20
N TRP A 41 -2.52 -5.54 2.49
CA TRP A 41 -2.44 -4.18 3.03
C TRP A 41 -0.98 -3.73 3.08
N ALA A 42 -0.63 -2.76 2.23
CA ALA A 42 0.69 -2.14 2.28
C ALA A 42 0.76 -1.03 3.34
N VAL A 43 -0.35 -0.33 3.57
CA VAL A 43 -0.52 0.68 4.61
C VAL A 43 -1.93 0.51 5.17
N ARG A 44 -2.12 0.57 6.48
CA ARG A 44 -3.44 0.36 7.09
C ARG A 44 -3.60 1.29 8.29
N ASN A 45 -4.70 2.05 8.30
CA ASN A 45 -5.12 2.92 9.40
C ASN A 45 -4.01 3.85 9.90
N VAL A 46 -3.45 4.65 8.98
CA VAL A 46 -2.40 5.62 9.32
C VAL A 46 -2.98 7.02 9.38
N SER A 47 -2.77 7.69 10.51
CA SER A 47 -3.03 9.12 10.69
C SER A 47 -1.74 9.82 11.06
N LEU A 48 -1.44 10.95 10.42
CA LEU A 48 -0.30 11.79 10.75
C LEU A 48 -0.56 13.23 10.31
N ASP A 49 0.00 14.15 11.08
CA ASP A 49 0.04 15.58 10.79
C ASP A 49 1.51 16.03 10.79
N ILE A 50 1.93 16.67 9.69
CA ILE A 50 3.28 17.22 9.52
C ILE A 50 3.17 18.75 9.50
N PRO A 51 3.68 19.44 10.52
CA PRO A 51 3.73 20.90 10.55
C PRO A 51 4.59 21.47 9.43
N LYS A 52 4.24 22.66 8.94
CA LYS A 52 5.06 23.39 7.96
C LYS A 52 6.43 23.75 8.54
N GLY A 53 7.48 23.63 7.72
CA GLY A 53 8.86 23.93 8.12
C GLY A 53 9.55 22.84 8.94
N SER A 54 8.95 21.65 9.04
CA SER A 54 9.50 20.52 9.79
C SER A 54 10.10 19.45 8.87
N VAL A 55 10.97 18.60 9.42
CA VAL A 55 11.57 17.46 8.74
C VAL A 55 11.31 16.19 9.54
N TYR A 56 10.72 15.18 8.90
CA TYR A 56 10.38 13.90 9.51
C TYR A 56 11.06 12.75 8.74
N GLY A 57 11.61 11.79 9.48
CA GLY A 57 12.16 10.55 8.93
C GLY A 57 11.13 9.42 8.96
N LEU A 58 10.91 8.77 7.82
CA LEU A 58 10.09 7.56 7.73
C LEU A 58 10.97 6.31 7.67
N ILE A 59 11.04 5.57 8.78
CA ILE A 59 11.90 4.40 8.95
C ILE A 59 11.11 3.09 9.05
N GLY A 60 11.76 1.98 8.73
CA GLY A 60 11.16 0.63 8.79
C GLY A 60 11.77 -0.34 7.79
N HIS A 61 11.47 -1.63 7.94
CA HIS A 61 12.00 -2.72 7.12
C HIS A 61 11.58 -2.62 5.64
N ASN A 62 12.28 -3.34 4.75
CA ASN A 62 11.84 -3.48 3.36
C ASN A 62 10.45 -4.15 3.30
N GLY A 63 9.56 -3.63 2.45
CA GLY A 63 8.18 -4.09 2.35
C GLY A 63 7.19 -3.52 3.38
N SER A 64 7.64 -2.70 4.34
CA SER A 64 6.77 -2.13 5.38
C SER A 64 5.78 -1.04 4.92
N GLY A 65 5.72 -0.73 3.63
CA GLY A 65 4.77 0.27 3.09
C GLY A 65 5.27 1.72 3.00
N LYS A 66 6.53 2.01 3.34
CA LYS A 66 7.07 3.40 3.33
C LYS A 66 6.88 4.14 2.01
N SER A 67 7.37 3.56 0.91
CA SER A 67 7.21 4.17 -0.42
C SER A 67 5.75 4.26 -0.85
N THR A 68 4.90 3.35 -0.38
CA THR A 68 3.45 3.41 -0.62
C THR A 68 2.83 4.59 0.11
N LEU A 69 3.18 4.80 1.39
CA LEU A 69 2.72 5.95 2.18
C LEU A 69 3.16 7.28 1.55
N LEU A 70 4.44 7.40 1.15
CA LEU A 70 4.93 8.60 0.47
C LEU A 70 4.23 8.84 -0.87
N LYS A 71 3.94 7.79 -1.64
CA LYS A 71 3.14 7.90 -2.87
C LYS A 71 1.70 8.31 -2.61
N MET A 72 1.12 7.96 -1.46
CA MET A 72 -0.20 8.48 -1.08
C MET A 72 -0.15 9.95 -0.70
N ILE A 73 0.82 10.36 0.13
CA ILE A 73 1.04 11.76 0.51
C ILE A 73 1.27 12.63 -0.73
N GLY A 74 2.07 12.16 -1.69
CA GLY A 74 2.33 12.84 -2.95
C GLY A 74 1.20 12.76 -3.99
N GLY A 75 0.05 12.18 -3.65
CA GLY A 75 -1.11 12.11 -4.55
C GLY A 75 -1.02 11.11 -5.71
N ILE A 76 0.04 10.30 -5.78
CA ILE A 76 0.24 9.28 -6.83
C ILE A 76 -0.73 8.11 -6.62
N TYR A 77 -0.96 7.72 -5.36
CA TYR A 77 -1.92 6.69 -5.01
C TYR A 77 -3.07 7.27 -4.21
N ARG A 78 -4.30 6.94 -4.61
CA ARG A 78 -5.47 7.18 -3.76
C ARG A 78 -5.53 6.13 -2.65
N PRO A 79 -5.87 6.53 -1.41
CA PRO A 79 -6.27 5.61 -0.36
C PRO A 79 -7.40 4.67 -0.83
N THR A 80 -7.48 3.49 -0.21
CA THR A 80 -8.51 2.47 -0.48
C THR A 80 -9.54 2.44 0.60
#